data_AF-A0A4Q1FHQ1-F1
#
_entry.id   AF-A0A4Q1FHQ1-F1
#
_cell.length_a   1.000
_cell.length_b   1.000
_cell.length_c   1.000
_cell.angle_alpha   90.00
_cell.angle_beta   90.00
_cell.angle_gamma   90.00
#
_symmetry.space_group_name_H-M   'P 1'
#
loop_
_entity.id
_entity.type
_entity.pdbx_description
1 polymer ?
#
loop_
_entity_poly.entity_id
_entity_poly.type
_entity_poly.pdbx_seq_one_letter_code
_entity_poly.pdbx_strand_id
1 'polypeptide(L)'
;MKNFLLLIVLLISMKNAAQNDAKCKFQKNKYELALSYLKNSDYPNALDQFSIASKLKPENEIGQEALKRIDTLKEILRSDILEKAHGTWIMTGDKPSWTIEAQNSFKNKTVDELVEINQNEILFFEQDRKSKVKKLLKKENLVYYNKDKSDALFSAIILSDGTIWSCSVDEKSKVLHVVNIGKQNENGFEKITDDNLEKFFSKM
;
A
#
# COMPACT_ATOMS: atom_id res chain seq x y z
N MET A 1 46.00 9.22 -30.27
CA MET A 1 45.07 9.26 -29.12
C MET A 1 43.80 10.08 -29.38
N LYS A 2 43.86 11.21 -30.11
CA LYS A 2 42.69 12.07 -30.41
C LYS A 2 41.54 11.35 -31.17
N ASN A 3 41.87 10.46 -32.11
CA ASN A 3 40.87 9.69 -32.87
C ASN A 3 40.21 8.57 -32.04
N PHE A 4 40.89 8.07 -31.00
CA PHE A 4 40.37 7.03 -30.11
C PHE A 4 39.34 7.61 -29.12
N LEU A 5 39.59 8.85 -28.65
CA LEU A 5 38.65 9.62 -27.83
C LEU A 5 37.34 9.92 -28.59
N LEU A 6 37.41 10.29 -29.87
CA LEU A 6 36.24 10.49 -30.72
C LEU A 6 35.41 9.20 -30.88
N LEU A 7 36.08 8.06 -31.06
CA LEU A 7 35.41 6.76 -31.17
C LEU A 7 34.69 6.38 -29.85
N ILE A 8 35.34 6.62 -28.70
CA ILE A 8 34.77 6.37 -27.38
C ILE A 8 33.53 7.26 -27.14
N VAL A 9 33.62 8.56 -27.43
CA VAL A 9 32.49 9.50 -27.30
C VAL A 9 31.32 9.09 -28.21
N LEU A 10 31.60 8.65 -29.44
CA LEU A 10 30.58 8.20 -30.39
C LEU A 10 29.89 6.91 -29.90
N LEU A 11 30.65 5.93 -29.41
CA LEU A 11 30.12 4.68 -28.86
C LEU A 11 29.28 4.89 -27.61
N ILE A 12 29.67 5.82 -26.74
CA ILE A 12 28.88 6.21 -25.54
C ILE A 12 27.56 6.87 -25.97
N SER A 13 27.59 7.74 -26.97
CA SER A 13 26.40 8.44 -27.48
C SER A 13 25.39 7.47 -28.11
N MET A 14 25.87 6.48 -28.89
CA MET A 14 25.01 5.46 -29.50
C MET A 14 24.36 4.53 -28.45
N LYS A 15 25.09 4.15 -27.39
CA LYS A 15 24.52 3.35 -26.30
C LYS A 15 23.39 4.08 -25.56
N ASN A 16 23.57 5.38 -25.32
CA ASN A 16 22.55 6.21 -24.65
C ASN A 16 21.28 6.35 -25.51
N ALA A 17 21.42 6.54 -26.83
CA ALA A 17 20.28 6.65 -27.74
C ALA A 17 19.44 5.36 -27.82
N ALA A 18 20.08 4.20 -27.97
CA ALA A 18 19.38 2.91 -28.06
C ALA A 18 18.68 2.52 -26.76
N GLN A 19 19.29 2.80 -25.60
CA GLN A 19 18.66 2.57 -24.30
C GLN A 19 17.48 3.52 -24.05
N ASN A 20 17.54 4.74 -24.57
CA ASN A 20 16.45 5.71 -24.45
C ASN A 20 15.21 5.25 -25.25
N ASP A 21 15.41 4.76 -26.47
CA ASP A 21 14.32 4.24 -27.33
C ASP A 21 13.61 3.03 -26.69
N ALA A 22 14.37 2.06 -26.18
CA ALA A 22 13.81 0.89 -25.51
C ALA A 22 12.99 1.26 -24.25
N LYS A 23 13.49 2.20 -23.44
CA LYS A 23 12.78 2.70 -22.24
C LYS A 23 11.49 3.43 -22.61
N CYS A 24 11.51 4.29 -23.62
CA CYS A 24 10.32 5.01 -24.10
C CYS A 24 9.26 4.03 -24.63
N LYS A 25 9.67 3.03 -25.41
CA LYS A 25 8.76 1.98 -25.91
C LYS A 25 8.15 1.17 -24.77
N PHE A 26 8.96 0.74 -23.80
CA PHE A 26 8.47 0.00 -22.64
C PHE A 26 7.52 0.82 -21.78
N GLN A 27 7.82 2.10 -21.57
CA GLN A 27 6.95 3.03 -20.85
C GLN A 27 5.59 3.18 -21.55
N LYS A 28 5.60 3.40 -22.86
CA LYS A 28 4.38 3.50 -23.66
C LYS A 28 3.52 2.23 -23.52
N ASN A 29 4.13 1.05 -23.62
CA ASN A 29 3.41 -0.22 -23.44
C ASN A 29 2.78 -0.33 -22.04
N LYS A 30 3.50 0.09 -20.99
CA LYS A 30 2.98 0.08 -19.62
C LYS A 30 1.82 1.05 -19.44
N TYR A 31 1.93 2.24 -20.01
CA TYR A 31 0.86 3.23 -20.00
C TYR A 31 -0.39 2.76 -20.75
N GLU A 32 -0.23 2.16 -21.94
CA GLU A 32 -1.34 1.61 -22.72
C GLU A 32 -2.02 0.43 -22.01
N LEU A 33 -1.23 -0.43 -21.34
CA LEU A 33 -1.77 -1.50 -20.52
C LEU A 33 -2.56 -0.95 -19.32
N ALA A 34 -2.05 0.10 -18.66
CA ALA A 34 -2.77 0.78 -17.59
C ALA A 34 -4.12 1.35 -18.05
N LEU A 35 -4.17 1.96 -19.24
CA LEU A 35 -5.41 2.41 -19.86
C LEU A 35 -6.38 1.27 -20.16
N SER A 36 -5.87 0.10 -20.56
CA SER A 36 -6.69 -1.10 -20.78
C SER A 36 -7.35 -1.57 -19.48
N TYR A 37 -6.58 -1.65 -18.38
CA TYR A 37 -7.12 -1.97 -17.06
C TYR A 37 -8.15 -0.95 -16.59
N LEU A 38 -7.89 0.34 -16.81
CA LEU A 38 -8.82 1.42 -16.48
C LEU A 38 -10.17 1.28 -17.21
N LYS A 39 -10.16 0.92 -18.50
CA LYS A 39 -11.39 0.67 -19.29
C LYS A 39 -12.21 -0.50 -18.75
N ASN A 40 -11.55 -1.47 -18.13
CA ASN A 40 -12.19 -2.63 -17.52
C ASN A 40 -12.50 -2.43 -16.03
N SER A 41 -12.37 -1.20 -15.51
CA SER A 41 -12.54 -0.85 -14.09
C SER A 41 -11.63 -1.62 -13.12
N ASP A 42 -10.51 -2.13 -13.63
CA ASP A 42 -9.49 -2.82 -12.82
C ASP A 42 -8.49 -1.80 -12.27
N TYR A 43 -8.96 -1.00 -11.31
CA TYR A 43 -8.20 0.13 -10.77
C TYR A 43 -6.88 -0.26 -10.07
N PRO A 44 -6.79 -1.36 -9.29
CA PRO A 44 -5.52 -1.77 -8.68
C PRO A 44 -4.44 -2.07 -9.73
N ASN A 45 -4.78 -2.82 -10.79
CA ASN A 45 -3.82 -3.14 -11.84
C ASN A 45 -3.50 -1.91 -12.71
N ALA A 46 -4.47 -1.03 -12.96
CA ALA A 46 -4.22 0.24 -13.63
C ALA A 46 -3.21 1.10 -12.85
N LEU A 47 -3.41 1.23 -11.53
CA LEU A 47 -2.52 1.98 -10.64
C LEU A 47 -1.09 1.44 -10.68
N ASP A 48 -0.91 0.12 -10.61
CA ASP A 48 0.41 -0.52 -10.68
C ASP A 48 1.12 -0.21 -12.00
N GLN A 49 0.43 -0.37 -13.13
CA GLN A 49 1.03 -0.11 -14.44
C GLN A 49 1.32 1.38 -14.68
N PHE A 50 0.48 2.31 -14.18
CA PHE A 50 0.80 3.75 -14.20
C PHE A 50 1.99 4.08 -13.31
N SER A 51 2.09 3.49 -12.11
CA SER A 51 3.26 3.61 -11.21
C SER A 51 4.55 3.22 -11.94
N ILE A 52 4.55 2.08 -12.64
CA ILE A 52 5.70 1.65 -13.44
C ILE A 52 6.00 2.65 -14.57
N ALA A 53 4.99 3.07 -15.32
CA ALA A 53 5.16 4.02 -16.43
C ALA A 53 5.72 5.38 -15.98
N SER A 54 5.26 5.89 -14.84
CA SER A 54 5.73 7.17 -14.29
C SER A 54 7.20 7.13 -13.86
N LYS A 55 7.69 5.98 -13.36
CA LYS A 55 9.07 5.83 -12.88
C LYS A 55 10.11 5.66 -13.98
N LEU A 56 9.72 5.18 -15.16
CA LEU A 56 10.67 4.88 -16.25
C LEU A 56 11.29 6.14 -16.85
N LYS A 57 10.45 7.13 -17.14
CA LYS A 57 10.81 8.43 -17.72
C LYS A 57 9.87 9.50 -17.15
N PRO A 58 10.07 9.91 -15.89
CA PRO A 58 9.16 10.84 -15.21
C PRO A 58 9.06 12.19 -15.91
N GLU A 59 10.12 12.63 -16.60
CA GLU A 59 10.21 13.95 -17.22
C GLU A 59 9.39 14.11 -18.52
N ASN A 60 8.97 13.02 -19.16
CA ASN A 60 8.24 13.09 -20.42
C ASN A 60 6.72 13.16 -20.22
N GLU A 61 6.00 13.46 -21.29
CA GLU A 61 4.54 13.62 -21.26
C GLU A 61 3.81 12.39 -20.70
N ILE A 62 4.21 11.18 -21.11
CA ILE A 62 3.63 9.92 -20.61
C ILE A 62 3.86 9.78 -19.10
N GLY A 63 5.07 10.09 -18.63
CA GLY A 63 5.41 10.01 -17.21
C GLY A 63 4.60 10.99 -16.37
N GLN A 64 4.47 12.24 -16.82
CA GLN A 64 3.68 13.27 -16.15
C GLN A 64 2.19 12.97 -16.15
N GLU A 65 1.65 12.46 -17.25
CA GLU A 65 0.24 12.05 -17.32
C GLU A 65 -0.02 10.82 -16.44
N ALA A 66 0.87 9.83 -16.44
CA ALA A 66 0.78 8.68 -15.55
C ALA A 66 0.73 9.10 -14.07
N LEU A 67 1.55 10.07 -13.65
CA LEU A 67 1.53 10.61 -12.28
C LEU A 67 0.16 11.20 -11.91
N LYS A 68 -0.46 11.98 -12.80
CA LYS A 68 -1.80 12.53 -12.54
C LYS A 68 -2.84 11.43 -12.38
N ARG A 69 -2.76 10.37 -13.21
CA ARG A 69 -3.67 9.22 -13.13
C ARG A 69 -3.50 8.44 -11.83
N ILE A 70 -2.28 8.31 -11.32
CA ILE A 70 -1.99 7.66 -10.03
C ILE A 70 -2.72 8.37 -8.89
N ASP A 71 -2.64 9.71 -8.82
CA ASP A 71 -3.29 10.47 -7.74
C ASP A 71 -4.81 10.23 -7.74
N THR A 72 -5.47 10.32 -8.90
CA THR A 72 -6.90 10.04 -9.03
C THR A 72 -7.26 8.60 -8.66
N LEU A 73 -6.47 7.62 -9.12
CA LEU A 73 -6.73 6.21 -8.81
C LEU A 73 -6.55 5.91 -7.33
N LYS A 74 -5.56 6.52 -6.68
CA LYS A 74 -5.36 6.40 -5.23
C LYS A 74 -6.57 6.91 -4.47
N GLU A 75 -7.15 8.05 -4.84
CA GLU A 75 -8.37 8.57 -4.20
C GLU A 75 -9.55 7.59 -4.31
N ILE A 76 -9.80 7.06 -5.52
CA ILE A 76 -10.86 6.07 -5.76
C ILE A 76 -10.66 4.83 -4.91
N LEU A 77 -9.45 4.24 -4.96
CA LEU A 77 -9.13 3.01 -4.24
C LEU A 77 -9.12 3.20 -2.71
N ARG A 78 -8.72 4.37 -2.23
CA ARG A 78 -8.77 4.74 -0.80
C ARG A 78 -10.21 4.90 -0.31
N SER A 79 -11.07 5.51 -1.12
CA SER A 79 -12.50 5.61 -0.78
C SER A 79 -13.14 4.22 -0.72
N ASP A 80 -12.86 3.37 -1.71
CA ASP A 80 -13.39 2.00 -1.79
C ASP A 80 -12.96 1.14 -0.59
N ILE A 81 -11.67 1.12 -0.25
CA ILE A 81 -11.20 0.34 0.90
C ILE A 81 -11.69 0.91 2.23
N LEU A 82 -11.80 2.23 2.36
CA LEU A 82 -12.30 2.87 3.58
C LEU A 82 -13.77 2.56 3.82
N GLU A 83 -14.60 2.57 2.78
CA GLU A 83 -16.01 2.16 2.87
C GLU A 83 -16.13 0.71 3.37
N LYS A 84 -15.29 -0.19 2.87
CA LYS A 84 -15.25 -1.60 3.26
C LYS A 84 -14.75 -1.78 4.70
N ALA A 85 -13.71 -1.04 5.05
CA ALA A 85 -13.06 -1.06 6.36
C ALA A 85 -13.88 -0.33 7.44
N HIS A 86 -14.84 0.52 7.08
CA HIS A 86 -15.63 1.27 8.05
C HIS A 86 -16.38 0.34 9.03
N GLY A 87 -16.29 0.64 10.32
CA GLY A 87 -16.95 -0.08 11.40
C GLY A 87 -16.00 -0.62 12.47
N THR A 88 -16.51 -1.54 13.28
CA THR A 88 -15.75 -2.13 14.39
C THR A 88 -15.25 -3.53 14.06
N TRP A 89 -13.99 -3.78 14.38
CA TRP A 89 -13.24 -4.98 14.08
C TRP A 89 -12.63 -5.56 15.35
N ILE A 90 -12.69 -6.87 15.50
CA ILE A 90 -12.06 -7.59 16.61
C ILE A 90 -10.80 -8.30 16.13
N MET A 91 -9.69 -8.12 16.84
CA MET A 91 -8.43 -8.80 16.49
C MET A 91 -8.54 -10.29 16.81
N THR A 92 -8.40 -11.12 15.78
CA THR A 92 -8.43 -12.58 15.91
C THR A 92 -7.04 -13.18 16.13
N GLY A 93 -5.97 -12.46 15.74
CA GLY A 93 -4.59 -12.84 16.04
C GLY A 93 -3.59 -12.35 15.00
N ASP A 94 -2.41 -12.97 15.01
CA ASP A 94 -1.31 -12.78 14.07
C ASP A 94 -1.28 -13.84 12.95
N LYS A 95 -2.20 -14.81 13.01
CA LYS A 95 -2.36 -15.88 12.04
C LYS A 95 -3.79 -15.88 11.46
N PRO A 96 -3.99 -16.42 10.24
CA PRO A 96 -5.33 -16.56 9.69
C PRO A 96 -6.27 -17.35 10.61
N SER A 97 -7.51 -16.88 10.72
CA SER A 97 -8.51 -17.40 11.66
C SER A 97 -8.95 -18.85 11.41
N TRP A 98 -8.68 -19.39 10.21
CA TRP A 98 -8.95 -20.79 9.87
C TRP A 98 -7.93 -21.77 10.47
N THR A 99 -6.80 -21.29 11.02
CA THR A 99 -5.79 -22.13 11.65
C THR A 99 -6.21 -22.56 13.07
N ILE A 100 -5.89 -23.80 13.46
CA ILE A 100 -6.19 -24.35 14.80
C ILE A 100 -5.54 -23.50 15.89
N GLU A 101 -4.31 -23.05 15.66
CA GLU A 101 -3.55 -22.23 16.61
C GLU A 101 -4.24 -20.88 16.85
N ALA A 102 -4.68 -20.18 15.79
CA ALA A 102 -5.42 -18.92 15.93
C ALA A 102 -6.73 -19.13 16.70
N GLN A 103 -7.47 -20.19 16.41
CA GLN A 103 -8.74 -20.49 17.10
C GLN A 103 -8.54 -20.74 18.60
N ASN A 104 -7.51 -21.50 18.97
CA ASN A 104 -7.21 -21.79 20.37
C ASN A 104 -6.71 -20.55 21.12
N SER A 105 -5.79 -19.80 20.51
CA SER A 105 -5.27 -18.56 21.07
C SER A 105 -6.39 -17.54 21.31
N PHE A 106 -7.26 -17.35 20.31
CA PHE A 106 -8.39 -16.44 20.41
C PHE A 106 -9.40 -16.87 21.47
N LYS A 107 -9.74 -18.16 21.60
CA LYS A 107 -10.67 -18.65 22.63
C LYS A 107 -10.17 -18.42 24.06
N ASN A 108 -8.87 -18.52 24.26
CA ASN A 108 -8.25 -18.40 25.59
C ASN A 108 -8.02 -16.94 26.04
N LYS A 109 -8.21 -15.95 25.16
CA LYS A 109 -8.13 -14.53 25.55
C LYS A 109 -9.20 -14.19 26.59
N THR A 110 -8.84 -13.36 27.56
CA THR A 110 -9.75 -12.75 28.55
C THR A 110 -10.21 -11.35 28.14
N VAL A 111 -9.45 -10.70 27.26
CA VAL A 111 -9.69 -9.35 26.75
C VAL A 111 -9.69 -9.40 25.22
N ASP A 112 -10.65 -8.71 24.60
CA ASP A 112 -10.71 -8.48 23.17
C ASP A 112 -10.03 -7.16 22.81
N GLU A 113 -9.14 -7.21 21.83
CA GLU A 113 -8.57 -6.01 21.22
C GLU A 113 -9.45 -5.63 20.03
N LEU A 114 -9.97 -4.40 20.05
CA LEU A 114 -10.89 -3.90 19.05
C LEU A 114 -10.30 -2.68 18.34
N VAL A 115 -10.62 -2.54 17.07
CA VAL A 115 -10.33 -1.35 16.27
C VAL A 115 -11.64 -0.84 15.68
N GLU A 116 -11.90 0.44 15.82
CA GLU A 116 -13.03 1.13 15.17
C GLU A 116 -12.46 2.09 14.13
N ILE A 117 -12.83 1.88 12.87
CA ILE A 117 -12.34 2.64 11.72
C ILE A 117 -13.47 3.55 11.26
N ASN A 118 -13.23 4.85 11.37
CA ASN A 118 -14.12 5.92 10.92
C ASN A 118 -13.50 6.63 9.71
N GLN A 119 -14.18 7.63 9.15
CA GLN A 119 -13.69 8.34 7.96
C GLN A 119 -12.30 8.98 8.15
N ASN A 120 -12.02 9.52 9.35
CA ASN A 120 -10.83 10.33 9.60
C ASN A 120 -9.95 9.81 10.74
N GLU A 121 -10.37 8.75 11.42
CA GLU A 121 -9.74 8.29 12.65
C GLU A 121 -9.85 6.79 12.86
N ILE A 122 -8.92 6.26 13.64
CA ILE A 122 -8.85 4.87 14.06
C ILE A 122 -8.79 4.87 15.58
N LEU A 123 -9.75 4.21 16.22
CA LEU A 123 -9.85 4.10 17.67
C LEU A 123 -9.50 2.67 18.10
N PHE A 124 -8.62 2.54 19.08
CA PHE A 124 -8.16 1.26 19.61
C PHE A 124 -8.74 1.05 20.99
N PHE A 125 -9.36 -0.11 21.22
CA PHE A 125 -9.97 -0.45 22.50
C PHE A 125 -9.51 -1.82 22.99
N GLU A 126 -9.62 -1.99 24.30
CA GLU A 126 -9.68 -3.28 24.95
C GLU A 126 -11.06 -3.47 25.54
N GLN A 127 -11.61 -4.68 25.43
CA GLN A 127 -12.88 -5.05 26.03
C GLN A 127 -12.73 -6.32 26.85
N ASP A 128 -12.99 -6.24 28.15
CA ASP A 128 -13.00 -7.45 28.99
C ASP A 128 -14.17 -8.36 28.59
N ARG A 129 -13.89 -9.64 28.35
CA ARG A 129 -14.90 -10.57 27.81
C ARG A 129 -16.00 -10.91 28.79
N LYS A 130 -15.74 -10.85 30.10
CA LYS A 130 -16.69 -11.22 31.16
C LYS A 130 -17.60 -10.07 31.52
N SER A 131 -17.03 -8.92 31.84
CA SER A 131 -17.71 -7.71 32.27
C SER A 131 -18.23 -6.86 31.11
N LYS A 132 -17.71 -7.08 29.89
CA LYS A 132 -17.99 -6.29 28.68
C LYS A 132 -17.58 -4.82 28.81
N VAL A 133 -16.76 -4.47 29.79
CA VAL A 133 -16.22 -3.11 29.96
C VAL A 133 -15.26 -2.83 28.80
N LYS A 134 -15.62 -1.84 27.97
CA LYS A 134 -14.81 -1.33 26.84
C LYS A 134 -13.99 -0.12 27.31
N LYS A 135 -12.68 -0.19 27.15
CA LYS A 135 -11.72 0.86 27.49
C LYS A 135 -11.02 1.35 26.23
N LEU A 136 -11.06 2.66 25.98
CA LEU A 136 -10.29 3.30 24.90
C LEU A 136 -8.81 3.32 25.30
N LEU A 137 -7.95 2.78 24.43
CA LEU A 137 -6.50 2.76 24.61
C LEU A 137 -5.81 3.89 23.86
N LYS A 138 -6.17 4.06 22.59
CA LYS A 138 -5.50 4.98 21.68
C LYS A 138 -6.48 5.51 20.64
N LYS A 139 -6.22 6.74 20.21
CA LYS A 139 -6.87 7.37 19.07
C LYS A 139 -5.79 7.81 18.09
N GLU A 140 -5.99 7.50 16.82
CA GLU A 140 -5.10 7.85 15.72
C GLU A 140 -5.89 8.57 14.64
N ASN A 141 -5.27 9.54 13.97
CA ASN A 141 -5.82 10.07 12.74
C ASN A 141 -5.56 9.07 11.61
N LEU A 142 -6.52 8.91 10.71
CA LEU A 142 -6.33 8.09 9.51
C LEU A 142 -5.48 8.89 8.52
N VAL A 143 -4.21 8.54 8.41
CA VAL A 143 -3.25 9.19 7.52
C VAL A 143 -2.69 8.16 6.55
N TYR A 144 -2.96 8.33 5.26
CA TYR A 144 -2.36 7.50 4.22
C TYR A 144 -0.87 7.82 4.05
N TYR A 145 -0.06 6.77 3.98
CA TYR A 145 1.34 6.90 3.58
C TYR A 145 1.41 7.27 2.10
N ASN A 146 2.01 8.42 1.78
CA ASN A 146 2.04 8.94 0.40
C ASN A 146 3.37 9.67 0.11
N LYS A 147 4.49 9.07 0.51
CA LYS A 147 5.82 9.70 0.38
C LYS A 147 6.29 9.79 -1.08
N ASP A 148 6.05 8.74 -1.88
CA ASP A 148 6.38 8.71 -3.29
C ASP A 148 5.08 8.77 -4.10
N LYS A 149 4.86 9.89 -4.82
CA LYS A 149 3.69 10.06 -5.67
C LYS A 149 3.56 8.95 -6.72
N SER A 150 4.70 8.42 -7.16
CA SER A 150 4.76 7.37 -8.17
C SER A 150 4.56 5.95 -7.62
N ASP A 151 4.43 5.76 -6.29
CA ASP A 151 4.12 4.45 -5.72
C ASP A 151 2.68 4.01 -5.99
N ALA A 152 2.48 2.70 -5.98
CA ALA A 152 1.15 2.08 -6.10
C ALA A 152 0.52 1.79 -4.72
N LEU A 153 1.09 2.30 -3.63
CA LEU A 153 0.60 2.04 -2.27
C LEU A 153 -0.58 2.97 -1.99
N PHE A 154 -1.80 2.46 -2.19
CA PHE A 154 -3.01 3.23 -1.92
C PHE A 154 -3.56 2.99 -0.51
N SER A 155 -3.46 1.77 0.03
CA SER A 155 -4.05 1.37 1.31
C SER A 155 -3.07 1.41 2.50
N ALA A 156 -1.82 1.81 2.27
CA ALA A 156 -0.85 1.94 3.35
C ALA A 156 -1.18 3.15 4.22
N ILE A 157 -1.25 2.97 5.54
CA ILE A 157 -1.43 4.04 6.53
C ILE A 157 -0.19 4.17 7.40
N ILE A 158 0.05 5.36 7.94
CA ILE A 158 1.11 5.63 8.91
C ILE A 158 0.48 6.01 10.27
N LEU A 159 0.91 5.35 11.34
CA LEU A 159 0.48 5.65 12.71
C LEU A 159 1.41 6.68 13.37
N SER A 160 0.97 7.27 14.49
CA SER A 160 1.76 8.27 15.23
C SER A 160 3.13 7.80 15.72
N ASP A 161 3.33 6.49 15.85
CA ASP A 161 4.61 5.88 16.23
C ASP A 161 5.57 5.65 15.03
N GLY A 162 5.15 6.09 13.84
CA GLY A 162 5.90 5.97 12.59
C GLY A 162 5.74 4.63 11.89
N THR A 163 5.03 3.65 12.46
CA THR A 163 4.81 2.36 11.79
C THR A 163 3.87 2.52 10.59
N ILE A 164 4.17 1.78 9.52
CA ILE A 164 3.43 1.85 8.26
C ILE A 164 2.79 0.50 7.99
N TRP A 165 1.47 0.48 7.85
CA TRP A 165 0.67 -0.73 7.72
C TRP A 165 -0.05 -0.74 6.39
N SER A 166 0.18 -1.78 5.59
CA SER A 166 -0.63 -2.07 4.39
C SER A 166 -1.91 -2.75 4.82
N CYS A 167 -3.06 -2.25 4.38
CA CYS A 167 -4.36 -2.78 4.73
C CYS A 167 -5.04 -3.46 3.54
N SER A 168 -5.72 -4.58 3.78
CA SER A 168 -6.59 -5.24 2.83
C SER A 168 -7.88 -5.71 3.51
N VAL A 169 -9.00 -5.63 2.81
CA VAL A 169 -10.31 -6.08 3.30
C VAL A 169 -10.87 -7.11 2.33
N ASP A 170 -11.15 -8.31 2.83
CA ASP A 170 -11.94 -9.31 2.12
C ASP A 170 -13.39 -9.21 2.59
N GLU A 171 -14.25 -8.64 1.75
CA GLU A 171 -15.68 -8.49 2.02
C GLU A 171 -16.41 -9.82 2.19
N LYS A 172 -16.00 -10.87 1.46
CA LYS A 172 -16.69 -12.17 1.49
C LYS A 172 -16.46 -12.87 2.82
N SER A 173 -15.21 -12.86 3.29
CA SER A 173 -14.84 -13.47 4.57
C SER A 173 -14.99 -12.51 5.76
N LYS A 174 -15.27 -11.22 5.50
CA LYS A 174 -15.33 -10.14 6.50
C LYS A 174 -14.04 -10.08 7.33
N VAL A 175 -12.91 -10.20 6.65
CA VAL A 175 -11.57 -10.15 7.25
C VAL A 175 -10.88 -8.86 6.86
N LEU A 176 -10.38 -8.14 7.85
CA LEU A 176 -9.41 -7.06 7.67
C LEU A 176 -8.04 -7.64 8.01
N HIS A 177 -7.13 -7.59 7.05
CA HIS A 177 -5.75 -8.03 7.21
C HIS A 177 -4.84 -6.83 7.08
N VAL A 178 -3.90 -6.70 8.01
CA VAL A 178 -2.93 -5.62 8.01
C VAL A 178 -1.53 -6.18 8.18
N VAL A 179 -0.60 -5.64 7.41
CA VAL A 179 0.81 -6.06 7.37
C VAL A 179 1.69 -4.86 7.61
N ASN A 180 2.58 -4.93 8.60
CA ASN A 180 3.56 -3.88 8.85
C ASN A 180 4.63 -3.94 7.75
N ILE A 181 4.70 -2.93 6.90
CA ILE A 181 5.62 -2.88 5.75
C ILE A 181 6.85 -2.00 6.01
N GLY A 182 6.92 -1.31 7.14
CA GLY A 182 8.06 -0.48 7.47
C GLY A 182 7.79 0.52 8.58
N LYS A 183 8.82 1.32 8.88
CA LYS A 183 8.76 2.38 9.88
C LYS A 183 9.43 3.65 9.37
N GLN A 184 8.79 4.78 9.60
CA GLN A 184 9.34 6.10 9.35
C GLN A 184 10.03 6.58 10.63
N ASN A 185 11.35 6.77 10.54
CA ASN A 185 12.21 7.29 11.61
C ASN A 185 12.86 8.61 11.16
N GLU A 186 13.65 9.23 12.03
CA GLU A 186 14.41 10.47 11.74
C GLU A 186 15.36 10.31 10.53
N ASN A 187 15.92 9.10 10.34
CA ASN A 187 16.83 8.76 9.25
C ASN A 187 16.11 8.42 7.92
N GLY A 188 14.77 8.43 7.89
CA GLY A 188 13.98 8.11 6.71
C GLY A 188 13.08 6.89 6.88
N PHE A 189 12.72 6.28 5.74
CA PHE A 189 11.84 5.11 5.70
C PHE A 189 12.68 3.84 5.76
N GLU A 190 12.42 3.01 6.76
CA GLU A 190 12.99 1.68 6.92
C GLU A 190 11.97 0.64 6.48
N LYS A 191 12.23 -0.01 5.35
CA LYS A 191 11.35 -1.05 4.80
C LYS A 191 11.60 -2.36 5.52
N ILE A 192 10.52 -3.04 5.92
CA ILE A 192 10.59 -4.43 6.39
C ILE A 192 10.46 -5.33 5.16
N THR A 193 11.48 -6.15 4.90
CA THR A 193 11.51 -7.06 3.74
C THR A 193 11.06 -8.48 4.06
N ASP A 194 11.25 -8.90 5.32
CA ASP A 194 11.00 -10.25 5.79
C ASP A 194 10.43 -10.20 7.21
N ASP A 195 9.74 -11.26 7.62
CA ASP A 195 9.13 -11.42 8.96
C ASP A 195 8.22 -10.24 9.36
N ASN A 196 7.44 -9.75 8.39
CA ASN A 196 6.48 -8.67 8.61
C ASN A 196 5.48 -9.06 9.71
N LEU A 197 5.24 -8.14 10.64
CA LEU A 197 4.17 -8.32 11.62
C LEU A 197 2.81 -8.23 10.92
N GLU A 198 2.01 -9.27 11.08
CA GLU A 198 0.67 -9.35 10.53
C GLU A 198 -0.37 -9.35 11.64
N LYS A 199 -1.54 -8.78 11.35
CA LYS A 199 -2.70 -8.86 12.22
C LYS A 199 -3.95 -9.13 11.40
N PHE A 200 -4.78 -10.01 11.92
CA PHE A 200 -6.06 -10.38 11.35
C PHE A 200 -7.17 -9.90 12.26
N PHE A 201 -8.21 -9.33 11.64
CA PHE A 201 -9.40 -8.88 12.32
C PHE A 201 -10.65 -9.42 11.64
N SER A 202 -11.70 -9.63 12.42
CA SER A 202 -13.02 -9.99 11.92
C SER A 202 -14.00 -8.87 12.19
N LYS A 203 -14.90 -8.60 11.23
CA LYS A 203 -15.93 -7.58 11.39
C LYS A 203 -16.94 -8.03 12.46
N MET A 204 -17.28 -7.15 13.39
CA MET A 204 -18.32 -7.40 14.39
C MET A 204 -19.73 -7.18 13.83
#